data_AF-A0A4S4K9P6-F1
#
_entry.id   AF-A0A4S4K9P6-F1
#
_cell.length_a   1.000
_cell.length_b   1.000
_cell.length_c   1.000
_cell.angle_alpha   90.00
_cell.angle_beta   90.00
_cell.angle_gamma   90.00
#
_symmetry.space_group_name_H-M   'P 1'
#
loop_
_entity.id
_entity.type
_entity.pdbx_description
1 polymer ?
#
loop_
_entity_poly.entity_id
_entity_poly.type
_entity_poly.pdbx_seq_one_letter_code
_entity_poly.pdbx_strand_id
1 'polypeptide(L)'
;MRWFAILPTILFAVSPALSIPLSEPPLHLLGKRDAVCGVDFRSLVNSKSCLPKQVAFTSTPPAVTKVTLPNASAASVPKDSQCDHTVELQVLDFVAKQAKLCEVLTAMANVGQKKDSLLGPASTTISGIQNLNFLDKVVNNNKRSVVQKALNGKPQGSQAKDAAVGNYLALVKGDSVQIASTLDANIATIITTAQTVLQKLPPGTTKRGDKDRINKEALTTALANYDKTKTVTAAWNNVLAVAPHS
;
A
#
# COMPACT_ATOMS: atom_id res chain seq x y z
N MET A 1 80.57 13.31 32.49
CA MET A 1 79.92 11.99 32.37
C MET A 1 78.41 12.25 32.33
N ARG A 2 77.78 12.14 31.16
CA ARG A 2 76.36 12.47 30.95
C ARG A 2 75.57 11.16 30.94
N TRP A 3 74.64 11.02 31.89
CA TRP A 3 73.68 9.91 31.94
C TRP A 3 72.60 10.11 30.87
N PHE A 4 72.41 9.11 30.01
CA PHE A 4 71.32 9.04 29.05
C PHE A 4 70.22 8.13 29.60
N ALA A 5 69.00 8.68 29.68
CA ALA A 5 67.78 7.95 29.99
C ALA A 5 67.38 7.06 28.80
N ILE A 6 67.04 5.80 29.09
CA ILE A 6 66.53 4.84 28.12
C ILE A 6 65.01 4.99 28.07
N LEU A 7 64.49 5.42 26.91
CA LEU A 7 63.06 5.36 26.57
C LEU A 7 62.74 3.99 25.95
N PRO A 8 61.73 3.25 26.43
CA PRO A 8 61.20 2.12 25.67
C PRO A 8 60.21 2.62 24.61
N THR A 9 60.50 2.29 23.36
CA THR A 9 59.62 2.44 22.19
C THR A 9 58.43 1.48 22.32
N ILE A 10 57.24 2.01 22.55
CA ILE A 10 55.98 1.26 22.43
C ILE A 10 55.58 1.25 20.95
N LEU A 11 55.69 0.08 20.33
CA LEU A 11 55.08 -0.23 19.03
C LEU A 11 53.56 -0.23 19.17
N PHE A 12 52.90 0.83 18.72
CA PHE A 12 51.46 0.80 18.48
C PHE A 12 51.21 0.02 17.19
N ALA A 13 50.71 -1.20 17.34
CA ALA A 13 50.12 -1.96 16.25
C ALA A 13 48.88 -1.20 15.73
N VAL A 14 49.00 -0.61 14.55
CA VAL A 14 47.88 -0.02 13.83
C VAL A 14 46.99 -1.17 13.38
N SER A 15 45.91 -1.43 14.11
CA SER A 15 44.86 -2.31 13.63
C SER A 15 44.22 -1.68 12.38
N PRO A 16 44.11 -2.39 11.24
CA PRO A 16 43.30 -1.90 10.15
C PRO A 16 41.86 -1.89 10.65
N ALA A 17 41.28 -0.69 10.74
CA ALA A 17 39.86 -0.53 10.92
C ALA A 17 39.17 -1.19 9.71
N LEU A 18 38.70 -2.42 9.90
CA LEU A 18 37.68 -3.01 9.04
C LEU A 18 36.52 -2.03 9.03
N SER A 19 36.40 -1.29 7.93
CA SER A 19 35.23 -0.50 7.61
C SER A 19 34.05 -1.46 7.49
N ILE A 20 33.35 -1.64 8.61
CA ILE A 20 32.04 -2.27 8.68
C ILE A 20 31.18 -1.50 7.67
N PRO A 21 30.57 -2.14 6.66
CA PRO A 21 29.61 -1.45 5.81
C PRO A 21 28.56 -0.85 6.74
N LEU A 22 28.34 0.47 6.64
CA LEU A 22 27.24 1.12 7.33
C LEU A 22 26.00 0.28 7.04
N SER A 23 25.51 -0.42 8.06
CA SER A 23 24.21 -1.09 8.00
C SER A 23 23.25 -0.02 7.51
N GLU A 24 22.64 -0.26 6.34
CA GLU A 24 21.57 0.60 5.85
C GLU A 24 20.61 0.84 7.02
N PRO A 25 20.22 2.08 7.32
CA PRO A 25 19.25 2.31 8.38
C PRO A 25 18.05 1.42 8.06
N PRO A 26 17.53 0.63 9.03
CA PRO A 26 16.41 -0.24 8.76
C PRO A 26 15.27 0.66 8.29
N LEU A 27 14.97 0.59 6.99
CA LEU A 27 13.84 1.26 6.38
C LEU A 27 12.63 0.86 7.21
N HIS A 28 12.02 1.84 7.86
CA HIS A 28 10.99 1.68 8.88
C HIS A 28 10.07 0.49 8.56
N LEU A 29 10.07 -0.50 9.45
CA LEU A 29 9.09 -1.59 9.45
C LEU A 29 7.69 -0.96 9.60
N LEU A 30 7.00 -0.81 8.47
CA LEU A 30 5.62 -0.34 8.41
C LEU A 30 4.76 -1.47 8.99
N GLY A 31 4.43 -1.35 10.29
CA GLY A 31 3.93 -2.47 11.08
C GLY A 31 2.55 -3.01 10.65
N LYS A 32 2.44 -4.35 10.57
CA LYS A 32 1.29 -5.28 10.75
C LYS A 32 -0.13 -4.92 10.24
N ARG A 33 -0.40 -3.77 9.62
CA ARG A 33 -1.77 -3.25 9.39
C ARG A 33 -2.20 -3.15 7.92
N ASP A 34 -1.44 -3.73 6.99
CA ASP A 34 -1.65 -3.60 5.55
C ASP A 34 -2.22 -4.89 4.94
N ALA A 35 -3.33 -5.35 5.50
CA ALA A 35 -4.09 -6.49 5.02
C ALA A 35 -5.47 -6.06 4.54
N VAL A 36 -5.93 -6.62 3.42
CA VAL A 36 -7.28 -6.40 2.88
C VAL A 36 -8.11 -7.65 3.15
N CYS A 37 -9.17 -7.52 3.95
CA CYS A 37 -10.03 -8.64 4.35
C CYS A 37 -9.26 -9.85 4.94
N GLY A 38 -8.12 -9.60 5.59
CA GLY A 38 -7.26 -10.61 6.21
C GLY A 38 -6.18 -11.22 5.30
N VAL A 39 -6.03 -10.74 4.06
CA VAL A 39 -4.93 -11.13 3.15
C VAL A 39 -3.85 -10.06 3.17
N ASP A 40 -2.58 -10.45 3.35
CA ASP A 40 -1.43 -9.54 3.38
C ASP A 40 -1.00 -9.15 1.96
N PHE A 41 -0.89 -7.84 1.73
CA PHE A 41 -0.46 -7.27 0.45
C PHE A 41 0.92 -6.60 0.57
N ARG A 42 1.43 -6.33 1.77
CA ARG A 42 2.62 -5.47 1.92
C ARG A 42 3.94 -6.20 1.68
N SER A 43 3.98 -7.52 1.84
CA SER A 43 5.16 -8.33 1.49
C SER A 43 5.53 -8.27 0.00
N LEU A 44 4.71 -7.63 -0.84
CA LEU A 44 4.84 -7.59 -2.28
C LEU A 44 5.69 -6.41 -2.79
N VAL A 45 5.94 -5.40 -1.94
CA VAL A 45 6.64 -4.17 -2.34
C VAL A 45 7.82 -3.91 -1.43
N ASN A 46 8.98 -3.63 -2.04
CA ASN A 46 10.18 -3.18 -1.36
C ASN A 46 10.82 -2.00 -2.10
N SER A 47 11.94 -1.49 -1.60
CA SER A 47 12.63 -0.33 -2.20
C SER A 47 13.00 -0.53 -3.67
N LYS A 48 13.28 -1.77 -4.10
CA LYS A 48 13.64 -2.10 -5.48
C LYS A 48 12.44 -2.17 -6.41
N SER A 49 11.22 -2.34 -5.89
CA SER A 49 10.00 -2.41 -6.69
C SER A 49 9.76 -1.13 -7.51
N CYS A 50 10.26 0.03 -7.06
CA CYS A 50 10.17 1.29 -7.79
C CYS A 50 11.30 1.51 -8.80
N LEU A 51 12.40 0.74 -8.77
CA LEU A 51 13.58 1.05 -9.60
C LEU A 51 13.30 1.16 -11.10
N PRO A 52 12.40 0.34 -11.71
CA PRO A 52 12.05 0.53 -13.11
C PRO A 52 11.42 1.90 -13.42
N LYS A 53 10.90 2.62 -12.42
CA LYS A 53 10.43 4.00 -12.61
C LYS A 53 11.61 4.96 -12.70
N GLN A 54 11.58 5.76 -13.77
CA GLN A 54 12.51 6.88 -13.98
C GLN A 54 11.93 8.21 -13.46
N VAL A 55 11.14 8.16 -12.40
CA VAL A 55 10.52 9.34 -11.79
C VAL A 55 10.60 9.22 -10.27
N ALA A 56 10.99 10.32 -9.63
CA ALA A 56 10.86 10.54 -8.19
C ALA A 56 10.13 11.85 -7.90
N PHE A 57 9.61 11.97 -6.69
CA PHE A 57 8.96 13.17 -6.19
C PHE A 57 9.71 13.66 -4.96
N THR A 58 10.39 14.79 -5.07
CA THR A 58 11.09 15.44 -3.97
C THR A 58 10.21 16.51 -3.34
N SER A 59 10.46 16.87 -2.09
CA SER A 59 9.67 17.90 -1.42
C SER A 59 10.53 18.90 -0.63
N THR A 60 10.14 20.16 -0.72
CA THR A 60 10.44 21.20 0.27
C THR A 60 9.08 21.77 0.67
N PRO A 61 8.42 21.20 1.71
CA PRO A 61 7.01 21.46 1.97
C PRO A 61 6.68 22.96 2.03
N PRO A 62 5.57 23.39 1.40
CA PRO A 62 4.53 22.56 0.79
C PRO A 62 4.84 22.10 -0.64
N ALA A 63 5.93 22.57 -1.25
CA ALA A 63 6.23 22.26 -2.65
C ALA A 63 6.62 20.79 -2.84
N VAL A 64 6.16 20.22 -3.95
CA VAL A 64 6.54 18.89 -4.45
C VAL A 64 6.97 19.02 -5.90
N THR A 65 8.13 18.47 -6.21
CA THR A 65 8.71 18.52 -7.55
C THR A 65 8.85 17.12 -8.11
N LYS A 66 8.33 16.91 -9.32
CA LYS A 66 8.57 15.70 -10.10
C LYS A 66 9.97 15.78 -10.72
N VAL A 67 10.81 14.80 -10.43
CA VAL A 67 12.20 14.70 -10.92
C VAL A 67 12.31 13.48 -11.81
N THR A 68 12.82 13.66 -13.02
CA THR A 68 13.17 12.54 -13.91
C THR A 68 14.51 11.95 -13.46
N LEU A 69 14.54 10.62 -13.32
CA LEU A 69 15.77 9.90 -12.99
C LEU A 69 16.53 9.58 -14.28
N PRO A 70 17.86 9.80 -14.33
CA PRO A 70 18.65 9.51 -15.53
C PRO A 70 18.71 8.03 -15.89
N ASN A 71 18.48 7.13 -14.93
CA ASN A 71 18.41 5.69 -15.13
C ASN A 71 17.61 5.01 -14.01
N ALA A 72 17.32 3.71 -14.18
CA ALA A 72 16.64 2.85 -13.22
C ALA A 72 17.60 2.29 -12.13
N SER A 73 18.52 3.11 -11.62
CA SER A 73 19.47 2.72 -10.58
C SER A 73 19.17 3.40 -9.25
N ALA A 74 19.40 2.67 -8.15
CA ALA A 74 19.28 3.20 -6.80
C ALA A 74 20.17 4.43 -6.57
N ALA A 75 21.34 4.49 -7.23
CA ALA A 75 22.25 5.62 -7.14
C ALA A 75 21.68 6.92 -7.71
N SER A 76 20.68 6.84 -8.60
CA SER A 76 20.03 7.99 -9.20
C SER A 76 18.82 8.49 -8.42
N VAL A 77 18.36 7.73 -7.43
CA VAL A 77 17.20 8.07 -6.59
C VAL A 77 17.60 9.21 -5.63
N PRO A 78 16.82 10.31 -5.53
CA PRO A 78 17.12 11.39 -4.60
C PRO A 78 17.21 10.90 -3.15
N LYS A 79 18.13 11.49 -2.39
CA LYS A 79 18.27 11.22 -0.95
C LYS A 79 16.91 11.39 -0.27
N ASP A 80 16.63 10.53 0.72
CA ASP A 80 15.39 10.51 1.49
C ASP A 80 14.11 10.08 0.72
N SER A 81 14.24 9.58 -0.51
CA SER A 81 13.09 8.97 -1.21
C SER A 81 12.79 7.56 -0.70
N GLN A 82 11.51 7.21 -0.65
CA GLN A 82 10.98 5.89 -0.31
C GLN A 82 10.10 5.38 -1.46
N CYS A 83 10.15 4.08 -1.76
CA CYS A 83 9.22 3.47 -2.70
C CYS A 83 7.88 3.27 -2.02
N ASP A 84 6.82 3.90 -2.54
CA ASP A 84 5.49 3.70 -1.99
C ASP A 84 4.38 3.85 -3.03
N HIS A 85 3.18 3.44 -2.62
CA HIS A 85 1.98 3.42 -3.43
C HIS A 85 1.41 4.82 -3.68
N THR A 86 0.82 5.02 -4.85
CA THR A 86 0.11 6.25 -5.19
C THR A 86 -1.28 6.19 -4.55
N VAL A 87 -2.04 5.16 -4.91
CA VAL A 87 -3.27 4.75 -4.21
C VAL A 87 -2.87 3.85 -3.04
N GLU A 88 -3.12 4.34 -1.82
CA GLU A 88 -2.77 3.64 -0.58
C GLU A 88 -3.62 2.38 -0.37
N LEU A 89 -3.01 1.31 0.14
CA LEU A 89 -3.70 0.06 0.43
C LEU A 89 -4.91 0.23 1.37
N GLN A 90 -4.82 1.17 2.31
CA GLN A 90 -5.92 1.46 3.24
C GLN A 90 -7.20 1.95 2.55
N VAL A 91 -7.11 2.49 1.32
CA VAL A 91 -8.28 2.85 0.51
C VAL A 91 -9.01 1.58 0.07
N LEU A 92 -8.26 0.59 -0.40
CA LEU A 92 -8.80 -0.70 -0.80
C LEU A 92 -9.42 -1.44 0.39
N ASP A 93 -8.75 -1.48 1.55
CA ASP A 93 -9.30 -2.08 2.76
C ASP A 93 -10.55 -1.35 3.28
N PHE A 94 -10.55 -0.01 3.26
CA PHE A 94 -11.71 0.80 3.62
C PHE A 94 -12.92 0.46 2.73
N VAL A 95 -12.73 0.44 1.41
CA VAL A 95 -13.80 0.11 0.46
C VAL A 95 -14.25 -1.33 0.62
N ALA A 96 -13.33 -2.29 0.78
CA ALA A 96 -13.70 -3.69 0.95
C ALA A 96 -14.56 -3.92 2.21
N LYS A 97 -14.35 -3.13 3.27
CA LYS A 97 -15.19 -3.14 4.48
C LYS A 97 -16.52 -2.43 4.27
N GLN A 98 -16.52 -1.23 3.71
CA GLN A 98 -17.74 -0.43 3.47
C GLN A 98 -18.69 -1.11 2.49
N ALA A 99 -18.14 -1.67 1.40
CA ALA A 99 -18.89 -2.39 0.37
C ALA A 99 -19.35 -3.79 0.81
N LYS A 100 -18.97 -4.25 2.00
CA LYS A 100 -19.19 -5.63 2.48
C LYS A 100 -18.51 -6.72 1.63
N LEU A 101 -17.50 -6.37 0.84
CA LEU A 101 -16.69 -7.35 0.08
C LEU A 101 -16.05 -8.40 0.98
N CYS A 102 -15.60 -8.02 2.19
CA CYS A 102 -14.99 -8.98 3.12
C CYS A 102 -15.98 -10.08 3.58
N GLU A 103 -17.29 -9.80 3.60
CA GLU A 103 -18.33 -10.79 3.90
C GLU A 103 -18.47 -11.77 2.73
N VAL A 104 -18.49 -11.26 1.49
CA VAL A 104 -18.50 -12.08 0.26
C VAL A 104 -17.28 -13.00 0.22
N LEU A 105 -16.07 -12.46 0.44
CA LEU A 105 -14.84 -13.25 0.46
C LEU A 105 -14.83 -14.32 1.55
N THR A 106 -15.48 -14.05 2.70
CA THR A 106 -15.60 -15.03 3.78
C THR A 106 -16.60 -16.13 3.44
N ALA A 107 -17.75 -15.79 2.86
CA ALA A 107 -18.71 -16.78 2.37
C ALA A 107 -18.12 -17.65 1.25
N MET A 108 -17.35 -17.04 0.34
CA MET A 108 -16.60 -17.75 -0.71
C MET A 108 -15.57 -18.73 -0.13
N ALA A 109 -14.89 -18.35 0.95
CA ALA A 109 -13.97 -19.23 1.66
C ALA A 109 -14.66 -20.45 2.28
N ASN A 110 -15.88 -20.29 2.80
CA ASN A 110 -16.66 -21.40 3.36
C ASN A 110 -17.05 -22.46 2.31
N VAL A 111 -17.05 -22.08 1.03
CA VAL A 111 -17.31 -22.97 -0.12
C VAL A 111 -16.04 -23.33 -0.90
N GLY A 112 -14.88 -23.21 -0.26
CA GLY A 112 -13.61 -23.72 -0.78
C GLY A 112 -12.85 -22.76 -1.71
N GLN A 113 -13.31 -21.53 -1.90
CA GLN A 113 -12.58 -20.53 -2.70
C GLN A 113 -11.54 -19.82 -1.84
N LYS A 114 -10.30 -19.70 -2.32
CA LYS A 114 -9.24 -19.06 -1.52
C LYS A 114 -9.25 -17.54 -1.69
N LYS A 115 -9.20 -16.81 -0.56
CA LYS A 115 -9.26 -15.33 -0.55
C LYS A 115 -8.08 -14.68 -1.27
N ASP A 116 -6.88 -15.23 -1.09
CA ASP A 116 -5.64 -14.82 -1.77
C ASP A 116 -5.76 -14.96 -3.30
N SER A 117 -6.35 -16.05 -3.78
CA SER A 117 -6.60 -16.24 -5.22
C SER A 117 -7.60 -15.23 -5.77
N LEU A 118 -8.71 -14.98 -5.05
CA LEU A 118 -9.72 -13.99 -5.46
C LEU A 118 -9.16 -12.56 -5.44
N LEU A 119 -8.34 -12.22 -4.45
CA LEU A 119 -7.71 -10.90 -4.31
C LEU A 119 -6.43 -10.74 -5.15
N GLY A 120 -5.94 -11.81 -5.78
CA GLY A 120 -4.71 -11.83 -6.56
C GLY A 120 -4.63 -10.71 -7.63
N PRO A 121 -5.65 -10.50 -8.46
CA PRO A 121 -5.66 -9.40 -9.42
C PRO A 121 -5.54 -8.01 -8.77
N ALA A 122 -6.27 -7.76 -7.68
CA ALA A 122 -6.20 -6.49 -6.94
C ALA A 122 -4.82 -6.28 -6.30
N SER A 123 -4.22 -7.37 -5.81
CA SER A 123 -2.88 -7.41 -5.25
C SER A 123 -1.80 -7.07 -6.29
N THR A 124 -1.92 -7.64 -7.50
CA THR A 124 -1.06 -7.30 -8.64
C THR A 124 -1.21 -5.85 -9.05
N THR A 125 -2.44 -5.32 -9.10
CA THR A 125 -2.68 -3.92 -9.46
C THR A 125 -2.11 -2.95 -8.42
N ILE A 126 -2.36 -3.18 -7.12
CA ILE A 126 -1.85 -2.27 -6.09
C ILE A 126 -0.32 -2.30 -6.04
N SER A 127 0.30 -3.47 -6.19
CA SER A 127 1.76 -3.64 -6.10
C SER A 127 2.47 -3.39 -7.43
N GLY A 128 1.72 -3.11 -8.49
CA GLY A 128 2.24 -2.91 -9.84
C GLY A 128 3.00 -1.60 -9.96
N ILE A 129 4.03 -1.59 -10.83
CA ILE A 129 4.90 -0.43 -11.05
C ILE A 129 4.15 0.87 -11.38
N GLN A 130 2.95 0.76 -11.97
CA GLN A 130 2.08 1.90 -12.27
C GLN A 130 1.65 2.63 -10.99
N ASN A 131 1.37 1.89 -9.92
CA ASN A 131 0.97 2.45 -8.63
C ASN A 131 2.17 2.86 -7.75
N LEU A 132 3.38 2.45 -8.08
CA LEU A 132 4.54 2.72 -7.25
C LEU A 132 5.26 4.00 -7.68
N ASN A 133 5.81 4.75 -6.73
CA ASN A 133 6.61 5.95 -6.97
C ASN A 133 7.73 6.07 -5.94
N PHE A 134 8.88 6.63 -6.32
CA PHE A 134 9.82 7.17 -5.36
C PHE A 134 9.27 8.49 -4.83
N LEU A 135 9.05 8.56 -3.51
CA LEU A 135 8.42 9.68 -2.85
C LEU A 135 9.26 10.13 -1.66
N ASP A 136 9.45 11.44 -1.51
CA ASP A 136 10.09 12.04 -0.34
C ASP A 136 9.50 11.51 0.97
N LYS A 137 10.35 11.13 1.93
CA LYS A 137 9.94 10.56 3.22
C LYS A 137 8.94 11.42 3.99
N VAL A 138 9.00 12.76 3.90
CA VAL A 138 8.09 13.65 4.62
C VAL A 138 6.69 13.52 4.05
N VAL A 139 6.58 13.53 2.72
CA VAL A 139 5.31 13.34 2.02
C VAL A 139 4.79 11.93 2.29
N ASN A 140 5.64 10.91 2.17
CA ASN A 140 5.27 9.51 2.38
C ASN A 140 4.74 9.25 3.79
N ASN A 141 5.49 9.69 4.82
CA ASN A 141 5.09 9.50 6.22
C ASN A 141 3.78 10.21 6.58
N ASN A 142 3.47 11.31 5.90
CA ASN A 142 2.28 12.09 6.17
C ASN A 142 1.06 11.65 5.33
N LYS A 143 1.28 11.03 4.16
CA LYS A 143 0.23 10.59 3.24
C LYS A 143 -0.81 9.70 3.90
N ARG A 144 -0.37 8.73 4.71
CA ARG A 144 -1.26 7.85 5.47
C ARG A 144 -2.31 8.63 6.27
N SER A 145 -1.88 9.67 7.00
CA SER A 145 -2.75 10.49 7.85
C SER A 145 -3.77 11.29 7.03
N VAL A 146 -3.31 11.94 5.96
CA VAL A 146 -4.19 12.72 5.05
C VAL A 146 -5.27 11.84 4.43
N VAL A 147 -4.87 10.68 3.92
CA VAL A 147 -5.80 9.71 3.32
C VAL A 147 -6.76 9.15 4.37
N GLN A 148 -6.30 8.79 5.57
CA GLN A 148 -7.18 8.32 6.65
C GLN A 148 -8.20 9.37 7.08
N LYS A 149 -7.80 10.64 7.20
CA LYS A 149 -8.72 11.73 7.53
C LYS A 149 -9.79 11.88 6.45
N ALA A 150 -9.38 11.85 5.18
CA ALA A 150 -10.30 11.96 4.06
C ALA A 150 -11.32 10.82 4.01
N LEU A 151 -10.87 9.56 4.18
CA LEU A 151 -11.75 8.38 4.20
C LEU A 151 -12.76 8.43 5.35
N ASN A 152 -12.40 9.03 6.48
CA ASN A 152 -13.25 9.15 7.67
C ASN A 152 -14.04 10.47 7.74
N GLY A 153 -14.01 11.31 6.68
CA GLY A 153 -14.70 12.60 6.67
C GLY A 153 -14.19 13.59 7.74
N LYS A 154 -12.93 13.43 8.19
CA LYS A 154 -12.33 14.30 9.21
C LYS A 154 -11.68 15.53 8.56
N PRO A 155 -11.66 16.68 9.26
CA PRO A 155 -10.93 17.86 8.80
C PRO A 155 -9.45 17.56 8.54
N GLN A 156 -8.92 18.12 7.44
CA GLN A 156 -7.51 18.01 7.11
C GLN A 156 -6.63 18.87 8.01
N GLY A 157 -5.36 18.50 8.09
CA GLY A 157 -4.36 19.35 8.74
C GLY A 157 -4.00 20.55 7.87
N SER A 158 -3.47 21.60 8.52
CA SER A 158 -3.03 22.84 7.88
C SER A 158 -1.50 22.97 7.81
N GLN A 159 -0.76 21.91 8.14
CA GLN A 159 0.70 21.97 8.14
C GLN A 159 1.24 21.87 6.71
N ALA A 160 2.40 22.48 6.43
CA ALA A 160 3.01 22.45 5.10
C ALA A 160 3.22 21.02 4.56
N LYS A 161 3.51 20.05 5.43
CA LYS A 161 3.61 18.63 5.07
C LYS A 161 2.28 17.99 4.66
N ASP A 162 1.14 18.49 5.15
CA ASP A 162 -0.18 18.07 4.69
C ASP A 162 -0.42 18.61 3.28
N ALA A 163 -0.15 19.89 3.07
CA ALA A 163 -0.24 20.53 1.75
C ALA A 163 0.68 19.86 0.71
N ALA A 164 1.88 19.44 1.11
CA ALA A 164 2.79 18.67 0.26
C ALA A 164 2.17 17.34 -0.21
N VAL A 165 1.37 16.66 0.63
CA VAL A 165 0.65 15.45 0.21
C VAL A 165 -0.38 15.79 -0.86
N GLY A 166 -1.21 16.82 -0.70
CA GLY A 166 -2.20 17.16 -1.73
C GLY A 166 -1.55 17.65 -3.02
N ASN A 167 -0.45 18.40 -2.95
CA ASN A 167 0.32 18.79 -4.12
C ASN A 167 0.91 17.57 -4.86
N TYR A 168 1.44 16.58 -4.12
CA TYR A 168 1.85 15.31 -4.70
C TYR A 168 0.69 14.58 -5.37
N LEU A 169 -0.44 14.45 -4.66
CA LEU A 169 -1.64 13.77 -5.16
C LEU A 169 -2.21 14.44 -6.43
N ALA A 170 -2.10 15.76 -6.54
CA ALA A 170 -2.48 16.50 -7.74
C ALA A 170 -1.60 16.12 -8.95
N LEU A 171 -0.28 15.98 -8.75
CA LEU A 171 0.66 15.60 -9.82
C LEU A 171 0.44 14.18 -10.36
N VAL A 172 -0.08 13.28 -9.53
CA VAL A 172 -0.31 11.86 -9.87
C VAL A 172 -1.79 11.53 -10.09
N LYS A 173 -2.66 12.55 -10.15
CA LYS A 173 -4.11 12.38 -10.21
C LYS A 173 -4.55 11.43 -11.32
N GLY A 174 -4.10 11.66 -12.55
CA GLY A 174 -4.49 10.85 -13.71
C GLY A 174 -4.19 9.36 -13.52
N ASP A 175 -2.92 9.04 -13.23
CA ASP A 175 -2.47 7.67 -12.99
C ASP A 175 -3.21 7.03 -11.81
N SER A 176 -3.36 7.77 -10.71
CA SER A 176 -3.98 7.28 -9.47
C SER A 176 -5.47 6.93 -9.65
N VAL A 177 -6.22 7.71 -10.44
CA VAL A 177 -7.62 7.41 -10.76
C VAL A 177 -7.73 6.19 -11.67
N GLN A 178 -6.81 6.02 -12.62
CA GLN A 178 -6.79 4.83 -13.47
C GLN A 178 -6.52 3.55 -12.67
N ILE A 179 -5.61 3.62 -11.69
CA ILE A 179 -5.33 2.51 -10.75
C ILE A 179 -6.57 2.19 -9.92
N ALA A 180 -7.23 3.21 -9.36
CA ALA A 180 -8.47 3.03 -8.59
C ALA A 180 -9.58 2.36 -9.43
N SER A 181 -9.74 2.77 -10.70
CA SER A 181 -10.68 2.16 -11.64
C SER A 181 -10.34 0.70 -11.95
N THR A 182 -9.05 0.38 -12.08
CA THR A 182 -8.59 -1.00 -12.29
C THR A 182 -8.87 -1.87 -11.06
N LEU A 183 -8.71 -1.32 -9.85
CA LEU A 183 -9.09 -2.00 -8.61
C LEU A 183 -10.61 -2.25 -8.53
N ASP A 184 -11.43 -1.32 -9.00
CA ASP A 184 -12.89 -1.54 -9.10
C ASP A 184 -13.23 -2.68 -10.05
N ALA A 185 -12.56 -2.78 -11.21
CA ALA A 185 -12.74 -3.89 -12.14
C ALA A 185 -12.31 -5.24 -11.53
N ASN A 186 -11.22 -5.25 -10.76
CA ASN A 186 -10.77 -6.45 -10.03
C ASN A 186 -11.82 -6.88 -8.99
N ILE A 187 -12.40 -5.95 -8.23
CA ILE A 187 -13.49 -6.24 -7.28
C ILE A 187 -14.72 -6.76 -8.01
N ALA A 188 -15.12 -6.14 -9.13
CA ALA A 188 -16.26 -6.60 -9.92
C ALA A 188 -16.09 -8.03 -10.45
N THR A 189 -14.85 -8.42 -10.78
CA THR A 189 -14.51 -9.80 -11.16
C THR A 189 -14.76 -10.76 -10.01
N ILE A 190 -14.35 -10.42 -8.77
CA ILE A 190 -14.63 -11.23 -7.58
C ILE A 190 -16.13 -11.46 -7.39
N ILE A 191 -16.94 -10.41 -7.56
CA ILE A 191 -18.40 -10.50 -7.42
C ILE A 191 -19.00 -11.40 -8.51
N THR A 192 -18.55 -11.26 -9.76
CA THR A 192 -18.97 -12.13 -10.87
C THR A 192 -18.63 -13.60 -10.59
N THR A 193 -17.42 -13.87 -10.08
CA THR A 193 -17.01 -15.21 -9.66
C THR A 193 -17.89 -15.74 -8.53
N ALA A 194 -18.21 -14.91 -7.54
CA ALA A 194 -19.07 -15.31 -6.42
C ALA A 194 -20.50 -15.65 -6.85
N GLN A 195 -21.08 -14.87 -7.77
CA GLN A 195 -22.38 -15.19 -8.38
C GLN A 195 -22.34 -16.53 -9.15
N THR A 196 -21.27 -16.77 -9.90
CA THR A 196 -21.07 -18.04 -10.63
C THR A 196 -20.95 -19.24 -9.67
N VAL A 197 -20.24 -19.06 -8.55
CA VAL A 197 -20.13 -20.09 -7.51
C VAL A 197 -21.49 -20.35 -6.88
N LEU A 198 -22.24 -19.31 -6.51
CA LEU A 198 -23.57 -19.45 -5.90
C LEU A 198 -24.53 -20.28 -6.77
N GLN A 199 -24.51 -20.09 -8.09
CA GLN A 199 -25.35 -20.85 -9.03
C GLN A 199 -25.03 -22.34 -9.05
N LYS A 200 -23.77 -22.72 -8.75
CA LYS A 200 -23.30 -24.11 -8.74
C LYS A 200 -23.46 -24.78 -7.37
N LEU A 201 -23.77 -24.04 -6.32
CA LEU A 201 -23.92 -24.61 -4.98
C LEU A 201 -25.19 -25.46 -4.89
N PRO A 202 -25.12 -26.67 -4.31
CA PRO A 202 -26.30 -27.48 -4.03
C PRO A 202 -27.23 -26.73 -3.06
N PRO A 203 -28.57 -26.89 -3.18
CA PRO A 203 -29.52 -26.24 -2.28
C PRO A 203 -29.45 -26.74 -0.82
N GLY A 204 -28.79 -27.88 -0.59
CA GLY A 204 -28.81 -28.56 0.71
C GLY A 204 -30.19 -29.13 1.06
N THR A 205 -30.33 -29.58 2.31
CA THR A 205 -31.58 -30.11 2.87
C THR A 205 -32.11 -29.24 4.00
N THR A 206 -33.34 -29.48 4.44
CA THR A 206 -33.95 -28.78 5.58
C THR A 206 -33.36 -29.20 6.94
N LYS A 207 -32.50 -30.23 6.97
CA LYS A 207 -31.92 -30.77 8.21
C LYS A 207 -31.08 -29.70 8.93
N ARG A 208 -31.13 -29.69 10.26
CA ARG A 208 -30.29 -28.79 11.07
C ARG A 208 -28.82 -29.13 10.85
N GLY A 209 -27.97 -28.13 10.62
CA GLY A 209 -26.53 -28.31 10.42
C GLY A 209 -26.12 -28.73 9.00
N ASP A 210 -27.04 -28.73 8.04
CA ASP A 210 -26.73 -28.95 6.63
C ASP A 210 -25.80 -27.83 6.10
N LYS A 211 -24.55 -28.20 5.82
CA LYS A 211 -23.50 -27.25 5.41
C LYS A 211 -23.78 -26.64 4.04
N ASP A 212 -24.39 -27.40 3.13
CA ASP A 212 -24.70 -26.93 1.78
C ASP A 212 -25.74 -25.81 1.83
N ARG A 213 -26.82 -26.01 2.60
CA ARG A 213 -27.82 -24.97 2.82
C ARG A 213 -27.21 -23.74 3.49
N ILE A 214 -26.48 -23.93 4.60
CA ILE A 214 -25.88 -22.83 5.39
C ILE A 214 -24.92 -22.01 4.52
N ASN A 215 -24.05 -22.68 3.75
CA ASN A 215 -23.07 -22.02 2.90
C ASN A 215 -23.75 -21.26 1.74
N LYS A 216 -24.80 -21.84 1.14
CA LYS A 216 -25.56 -21.18 0.08
C LYS A 216 -26.28 -19.94 0.60
N GLU A 217 -26.97 -20.04 1.73
CA GLU A 217 -27.63 -18.90 2.41
C GLU A 217 -26.63 -17.80 2.79
N ALA A 218 -25.45 -18.18 3.31
CA ALA A 218 -24.40 -17.23 3.66
C ALA A 218 -23.88 -16.47 2.43
N LEU A 219 -23.62 -17.17 1.32
CA LEU A 219 -23.16 -16.52 0.09
C LEU A 219 -24.25 -15.66 -0.57
N THR A 220 -25.50 -16.13 -0.58
CA THR A 220 -26.66 -15.32 -1.01
C THR A 220 -26.77 -14.03 -0.21
N THR A 221 -26.71 -14.13 1.12
CA THR A 221 -26.82 -12.97 2.02
C THR A 221 -25.65 -12.01 1.81
N ALA A 222 -24.43 -12.52 1.73
CA ALA A 222 -23.24 -11.69 1.51
C ALA A 222 -23.30 -10.95 0.16
N LEU A 223 -23.77 -11.61 -0.91
CA LEU A 223 -23.96 -10.99 -2.22
C LEU A 223 -25.09 -9.96 -2.23
N ALA A 224 -26.17 -10.18 -1.45
CA ALA A 224 -27.26 -9.23 -1.31
C ALA A 224 -26.86 -7.97 -0.53
N ASN A 225 -25.99 -8.14 0.48
CA ASN A 225 -25.47 -7.05 1.31
C ASN A 225 -24.29 -6.29 0.67
N TYR A 226 -23.72 -6.83 -0.42
CA TYR A 226 -22.62 -6.16 -1.12
C TYR A 226 -23.10 -4.85 -1.75
N ASP A 227 -22.53 -3.74 -1.31
CA ASP A 227 -22.86 -2.41 -1.82
C ASP A 227 -21.94 -2.04 -2.98
N LYS A 228 -22.41 -2.30 -4.19
CA LYS A 228 -21.72 -1.96 -5.44
C LYS A 228 -21.51 -0.45 -5.67
N THR A 229 -22.15 0.42 -4.88
CA THR A 229 -21.97 1.87 -4.98
C THR A 229 -20.72 2.36 -4.25
N LYS A 230 -20.16 1.56 -3.34
CA LYS A 230 -18.90 1.87 -2.66
C LYS A 230 -17.73 1.37 -3.49
N THR A 231 -17.07 2.28 -4.20
CA THR A 231 -15.95 1.95 -5.10
C THR A 231 -14.65 2.59 -4.63
N VAL A 232 -13.53 2.00 -5.03
CA VAL A 232 -12.17 2.52 -4.83
C VAL A 232 -12.04 3.86 -5.54
N THR A 233 -12.57 3.99 -6.77
CA THR A 233 -12.54 5.26 -7.50
C THR A 233 -13.31 6.36 -6.78
N ALA A 234 -14.50 6.08 -6.23
CA ALA A 234 -15.28 7.08 -5.50
C ALA A 234 -14.57 7.51 -4.20
N ALA A 235 -14.08 6.54 -3.42
CA ALA A 235 -13.33 6.83 -2.20
C ALA A 235 -12.05 7.61 -2.49
N TRP A 236 -11.32 7.25 -3.55
CA TRP A 236 -10.10 7.92 -3.95
C TRP A 236 -10.34 9.33 -4.50
N ASN A 237 -11.39 9.53 -5.31
CA ASN A 237 -11.77 10.87 -5.76
C ASN A 237 -12.13 11.79 -4.60
N ASN A 238 -12.79 11.26 -3.55
CA ASN A 238 -13.01 12.02 -2.33
C ASN A 238 -11.69 12.39 -1.65
N VAL A 239 -10.74 11.45 -1.53
CA VAL A 239 -9.39 11.72 -1.02
C VAL A 239 -8.72 12.85 -1.79
N LEU A 240 -8.71 12.77 -3.12
CA LEU A 240 -8.12 13.78 -3.99
C LEU A 240 -8.81 15.15 -3.85
N ALA A 241 -10.14 15.17 -3.68
CA ALA A 241 -10.91 16.40 -3.58
C ALA A 241 -10.67 17.15 -2.27
N VAL A 242 -10.52 16.41 -1.16
CA VAL A 242 -10.36 17.02 0.17
C VAL A 242 -8.90 17.17 0.59
N ALA A 243 -7.94 16.59 -0.14
CA ALA A 243 -6.53 16.70 0.19
C ALA A 243 -6.09 18.18 0.23
N PRO A 244 -5.40 18.62 1.30
CA PRO A 244 -4.98 20.01 1.41
C PRO A 244 -3.89 20.28 0.37
N HIS A 245 -4.01 21.40 -0.33
CA HIS A 245 -3.07 21.85 -1.36
C HIS A 245 -2.83 23.35 -1.18
N SER A 246 -1.71 23.83 -1.69
CA SER A 246 -1.28 25.24 -1.63
C SER A 246 -1.60 25.99 -2.91
#